data_AF-A0A2W0AHY3-F1
#
_entry.id   AF-A0A2W0AHY3-F1
#
_cell.length_a   1.000
_cell.length_b   1.000
_cell.length_c   1.000
_cell.angle_alpha   90.00
_cell.angle_beta   90.00
_cell.angle_gamma   90.00
#
_symmetry.space_group_name_H-M   'P 1'
#
loop_
_entity.id
_entity.type
_entity.pdbx_description
1 polymer ?
#
loop_
_entity_poly.entity_id
_entity_poly.type
_entity_poly.pdbx_seq_one_letter_code
_entity_poly.pdbx_strand_id
1 'polypeptide(L)'
;MILGMSTATYTFLHVLISLAGIGSGLVVMFGLLNGKRLDRWTAVFLTTAALTSMTGFGFPFDHLLPSHIVGILSLLILALAIPARYVFHLAGAWRWIYVVGSAVALYFNVLVLIVQAFQKVPALKTLAPTQKEPPFVVAQLVALLVFATLTVFATVRFHPERVRTA
;
A
#
# COMPACT_ATOMS: atom_id res chain seq x y z
N MET A 1 -11.40 -22.38 10.14
CA MET A 1 -11.81 -22.01 8.77
C MET A 1 -12.07 -20.51 8.75
N ILE A 2 -11.67 -19.79 7.69
CA ILE A 2 -11.92 -18.36 7.50
C ILE A 2 -12.75 -18.23 6.22
N LEU A 3 -13.99 -17.69 6.33
CA LEU A 3 -14.94 -17.60 5.21
C LEU A 3 -15.12 -18.92 4.45
N GLY A 4 -15.21 -20.05 5.17
CA GLY A 4 -15.37 -21.38 4.55
C GLY A 4 -14.09 -21.97 3.93
N MET A 5 -12.93 -21.31 4.06
CA MET A 5 -11.63 -21.80 3.57
C MET A 5 -10.71 -22.22 4.72
N SER A 6 -9.70 -23.04 4.40
CA SER A 6 -8.59 -23.32 5.33
C SER A 6 -7.78 -22.04 5.61
N THR A 7 -7.13 -21.96 6.77
CA THR A 7 -6.26 -20.82 7.11
C THR A 7 -5.11 -20.67 6.12
N ALA A 8 -4.57 -21.79 5.62
CA ALA A 8 -3.50 -21.78 4.62
C ALA A 8 -3.97 -21.18 3.28
N THR A 9 -5.14 -21.59 2.79
CA THR A 9 -5.74 -21.07 1.56
C THR A 9 -6.03 -19.58 1.69
N TYR A 10 -6.62 -19.15 2.80
CA TYR A 10 -6.91 -17.74 3.05
C TYR A 10 -5.62 -16.90 3.11
N THR A 11 -4.59 -17.40 3.80
CA THR A 11 -3.27 -16.75 3.87
C THR A 11 -2.66 -16.60 2.47
N PHE A 12 -2.70 -17.66 1.68
CA PHE A 12 -2.17 -17.65 0.33
C PHE A 12 -2.86 -16.59 -0.56
N LEU A 13 -4.20 -16.56 -0.54
CA LEU A 13 -4.97 -15.56 -1.29
C LEU A 13 -4.68 -14.13 -0.81
N HIS A 14 -4.64 -13.91 0.49
CA HIS A 14 -4.28 -12.61 1.07
C HIS A 14 -2.90 -12.15 0.60
N VAL A 15 -1.90 -13.04 0.62
CA VAL A 15 -0.55 -12.74 0.13
C VAL A 15 -0.55 -12.43 -1.36
N LEU A 16 -1.24 -13.21 -2.19
CA LEU A 16 -1.32 -12.93 -3.63
C LEU A 16 -1.93 -11.56 -3.94
N ILE A 17 -3.04 -11.20 -3.28
CA ILE A 17 -3.68 -9.89 -3.44
C ILE A 17 -2.72 -8.78 -2.99
N SER A 18 -1.98 -8.99 -1.90
CA SER A 18 -0.99 -8.04 -1.39
C SER A 18 0.17 -7.83 -2.36
N LEU A 19 0.70 -8.91 -2.95
CA LEU A 19 1.76 -8.81 -3.96
C LEU A 19 1.26 -8.13 -5.23
N ALA A 20 0.02 -8.40 -5.66
CA ALA A 20 -0.60 -7.68 -6.77
C ALA A 20 -0.74 -6.17 -6.47
N GLY A 21 -1.13 -5.81 -5.24
CA GLY A 21 -1.20 -4.42 -4.78
C GLY A 21 0.16 -3.74 -4.75
N ILE A 22 1.20 -4.39 -4.23
CA ILE A 22 2.54 -3.83 -4.22
C ILE A 22 3.07 -3.66 -5.65
N GLY A 23 2.98 -4.71 -6.47
CA GLY A 23 3.47 -4.67 -7.85
C GLY A 23 2.79 -3.59 -8.68
N SER A 24 1.46 -3.55 -8.67
CA SER A 24 0.69 -2.53 -9.39
C SER A 24 0.90 -1.13 -8.81
N GLY A 25 1.01 -0.99 -7.50
CA GLY A 25 1.29 0.29 -6.86
C GLY A 25 2.66 0.86 -7.22
N LEU A 26 3.69 0.01 -7.33
CA LEU A 26 5.02 0.45 -7.81
C LEU A 26 4.95 1.00 -9.25
N VAL A 27 4.16 0.34 -10.11
CA VAL A 27 3.91 0.84 -11.48
C VAL A 27 3.15 2.17 -11.45
N VAL A 28 2.14 2.31 -10.57
CA VAL A 28 1.42 3.59 -10.39
C VAL A 28 2.37 4.69 -9.91
N MET A 29 3.20 4.42 -8.90
CA MET A 29 4.21 5.36 -8.39
C MET A 29 5.16 5.82 -9.50
N PHE A 30 5.64 4.89 -10.34
CA PHE A 30 6.42 5.24 -11.52
C PHE A 30 5.65 6.15 -12.48
N GLY A 31 4.38 5.86 -12.74
CA GLY A 31 3.49 6.73 -13.52
C GLY A 31 3.41 8.15 -12.94
N LEU A 32 3.18 8.27 -11.63
CA LEU A 32 3.09 9.55 -10.92
C LEU A 32 4.38 10.38 -11.05
N LEU A 33 5.54 9.75 -10.88
CA LEU A 33 6.86 10.38 -11.02
C LEU A 33 7.14 10.89 -12.43
N ASN A 34 6.48 10.32 -13.44
CA ASN A 34 6.60 10.69 -14.85
C ASN A 34 5.41 11.53 -15.35
N GLY A 35 4.52 11.99 -14.46
CA GLY A 35 3.34 12.77 -14.84
C GLY A 35 2.28 11.98 -15.62
N LYS A 36 2.35 10.65 -15.65
CA LYS A 36 1.47 9.77 -16.43
C LYS A 36 0.34 9.20 -15.57
N ARG A 37 -0.87 9.23 -16.12
CA ARG A 37 -2.05 8.55 -15.56
C ARG A 37 -2.12 7.12 -16.08
N LEU A 38 -1.75 6.15 -15.23
CA LEU A 38 -1.79 4.73 -15.58
C LEU A 38 -3.10 4.10 -15.09
N ASP A 39 -4.18 4.32 -15.84
CA ASP A 39 -5.54 4.08 -15.35
C ASP A 39 -5.83 2.61 -14.99
N ARG A 40 -5.39 1.67 -15.83
CA ARG A 40 -5.57 0.22 -15.57
C ARG A 40 -4.79 -0.23 -14.33
N TRP A 41 -3.52 0.17 -14.23
CA TRP A 41 -2.67 -0.14 -13.08
C TRP A 41 -3.20 0.49 -11.79
N THR A 42 -3.76 1.70 -11.88
CA THR A 42 -4.38 2.39 -10.75
C THR A 42 -5.60 1.63 -10.24
N ALA A 43 -6.47 1.17 -11.14
CA ALA A 43 -7.65 0.40 -10.75
C ALA A 43 -7.24 -0.91 -10.04
N VAL A 44 -6.24 -1.63 -10.58
CA VAL A 44 -5.71 -2.83 -9.94
C VAL A 44 -5.13 -2.51 -8.56
N PHE A 45 -4.28 -1.47 -8.46
CA PHE A 45 -3.65 -1.05 -7.22
C PHE A 45 -4.66 -0.68 -6.14
N LEU A 46 -5.58 0.24 -6.41
CA LEU A 46 -6.55 0.70 -5.41
C LEU A 46 -7.46 -0.43 -4.95
N THR A 47 -7.90 -1.30 -5.87
CA THR A 47 -8.75 -2.44 -5.55
C THR A 47 -8.00 -3.45 -4.70
N THR A 48 -6.80 -3.86 -5.12
CA THR A 48 -6.01 -4.86 -4.38
C THR A 48 -5.49 -4.33 -3.06
N ALA A 49 -5.11 -3.06 -2.95
CA ALA A 49 -4.73 -2.45 -1.68
C ALA A 49 -5.89 -2.40 -0.68
N ALA A 50 -7.10 -2.07 -1.14
CA ALA A 50 -8.31 -2.11 -0.32
C ALA A 50 -8.62 -3.54 0.13
N LEU A 51 -8.62 -4.49 -0.81
CA LEU A 51 -8.87 -5.91 -0.52
C LEU A 51 -7.83 -6.50 0.43
N THR A 52 -6.54 -6.20 0.26
CA THR A 52 -5.47 -6.59 1.19
C THR A 52 -5.76 -6.06 2.59
N SER A 53 -6.08 -4.77 2.69
CA SER A 53 -6.35 -4.15 3.99
C SER A 53 -7.58 -4.79 4.66
N MET A 54 -8.67 -5.01 3.90
CA MET A 54 -9.90 -5.65 4.40
C MET A 54 -9.68 -7.12 4.81
N THR A 55 -9.00 -7.90 3.97
CA THR A 55 -8.73 -9.32 4.25
C THR A 55 -7.77 -9.51 5.42
N GLY A 56 -6.93 -8.52 5.73
CA GLY A 56 -6.13 -8.51 6.95
C GLY A 56 -6.98 -8.63 8.23
N PHE A 57 -8.20 -8.11 8.25
CA PHE A 57 -9.13 -8.22 9.39
C PHE A 57 -9.87 -9.57 9.44
N GLY A 58 -9.76 -10.41 8.41
CA GLY A 58 -10.39 -11.73 8.40
C GLY A 58 -9.60 -12.80 9.17
N PHE A 59 -8.35 -12.52 9.54
CA PHE A 59 -7.56 -13.43 10.38
C PHE A 59 -8.02 -13.37 11.85
N PRO A 60 -7.99 -14.49 12.59
CA PRO A 60 -8.26 -14.48 14.02
C PRO A 60 -7.24 -13.64 14.78
N PHE A 61 -7.70 -12.84 15.73
CA PHE A 61 -6.87 -12.05 16.64
C PHE A 61 -7.51 -11.98 18.03
N ASP A 62 -6.67 -12.01 19.07
CA ASP A 62 -7.14 -11.89 20.46
C ASP A 62 -6.95 -10.47 21.03
N HIS A 63 -6.18 -9.63 20.33
CA HIS A 63 -5.90 -8.24 20.69
C HIS A 63 -5.56 -7.41 19.46
N LEU A 64 -5.62 -6.09 19.61
CA LEU A 64 -5.27 -5.15 18.54
C LEU A 64 -3.77 -5.17 18.27
N LEU A 65 -3.38 -5.87 17.20
CA LEU A 65 -2.02 -5.83 16.66
C LEU A 65 -1.74 -4.52 15.88
N PRO A 66 -0.46 -4.10 15.78
CA PRO A 66 -0.05 -2.97 14.94
C PRO A 66 -0.54 -3.05 13.49
N SER A 67 -0.65 -4.26 12.93
CA SER A 67 -1.17 -4.49 11.57
C SER A 67 -2.62 -4.03 11.40
N HIS A 68 -3.46 -4.15 12.43
CA HIS A 68 -4.85 -3.68 12.39
C HIS A 68 -4.91 -2.15 12.33
N ILE A 69 -4.05 -1.47 13.11
CA ILE A 69 -3.96 -0.01 13.09
C ILE A 69 -3.54 0.47 11.70
N VAL A 70 -2.49 -0.14 11.14
CA VAL A 70 -2.04 0.16 9.76
C VAL A 70 -3.15 -0.13 8.74
N GLY A 71 -3.88 -1.23 8.90
CA GLY A 71 -5.02 -1.59 8.05
C GLY A 71 -6.15 -0.54 8.09
N ILE A 72 -6.52 -0.06 9.28
CA ILE A 72 -7.53 0.99 9.44
C ILE A 72 -7.07 2.28 8.76
N LEU A 73 -5.83 2.71 9.03
CA LEU A 73 -5.27 3.91 8.42
C LEU A 73 -5.20 3.79 6.89
N SER A 74 -4.80 2.63 6.37
CA SER A 74 -4.78 2.33 4.94
C SER A 74 -6.17 2.50 4.31
N LEU A 75 -7.21 1.93 4.94
CA LEU A 75 -8.58 2.04 4.45
C LEU A 75 -9.10 3.49 4.48
N LEU A 76 -8.81 4.26 5.52
CA LEU A 76 -9.18 5.67 5.59
C LEU A 76 -8.50 6.49 4.48
N ILE A 77 -7.21 6.23 4.23
CA ILE A 77 -6.47 6.90 3.15
C ILE A 77 -7.03 6.52 1.78
N LEU A 78 -7.33 5.24 1.55
CA LEU A 78 -7.93 4.77 0.30
C LEU A 78 -9.33 5.35 0.10
N ALA A 79 -10.12 5.50 1.18
CA ALA A 79 -11.43 6.14 1.15
C ALA A 79 -11.37 7.62 0.73
N LEU A 80 -10.22 8.30 0.87
CA LEU A 80 -9.98 9.63 0.32
C LEU A 80 -9.38 9.59 -1.09
N ALA A 81 -8.40 8.71 -1.33
CA ALA A 81 -7.69 8.62 -2.60
C ALA A 81 -8.59 8.16 -3.77
N ILE A 82 -9.53 7.25 -3.50
CA ILE A 82 -10.47 6.75 -4.52
C ILE A 82 -11.39 7.89 -5.01
N PRO A 83 -12.16 8.61 -4.16
CA PRO A 83 -12.95 9.76 -4.59
C PRO A 83 -12.10 10.86 -5.23
N ALA A 84 -10.90 11.14 -4.69
CA ALA A 84 -9.99 12.14 -5.24
C ALA A 84 -9.73 11.92 -6.74
N ARG A 85 -9.61 10.66 -7.16
CA ARG A 85 -9.40 10.30 -8.56
C ARG A 85 -10.69 10.19 -9.37
N TYR A 86 -11.70 9.50 -8.85
CA TYR A 86 -12.88 9.11 -9.64
C TYR A 86 -14.01 10.13 -9.58
N VAL A 87 -14.22 10.79 -8.45
CA VAL A 87 -15.33 11.74 -8.25
C VAL A 87 -14.86 13.16 -8.51
N PHE A 88 -13.72 13.53 -7.92
CA PHE A 88 -13.18 14.89 -8.02
C PHE A 88 -12.19 15.06 -9.18
N HIS A 89 -11.94 13.98 -9.94
CA HIS A 89 -11.12 13.99 -11.16
C HIS A 89 -9.75 14.68 -10.99
N LEU A 90 -9.15 14.56 -9.80
CA LEU A 90 -7.86 15.17 -9.46
C LEU A 90 -7.87 16.72 -9.52
N ALA A 91 -9.03 17.36 -9.39
CA ALA A 91 -9.16 18.80 -9.47
C ALA A 91 -8.54 19.50 -8.23
N GLY A 92 -7.72 20.53 -8.46
CA GLY A 92 -7.14 21.35 -7.40
C GLY A 92 -6.40 20.52 -6.34
N ALA A 93 -6.83 20.63 -5.09
CA ALA A 93 -6.23 19.92 -3.95
C ALA A 93 -6.36 18.39 -4.04
N TRP A 94 -7.38 17.87 -4.72
CA TRP A 94 -7.64 16.43 -4.86
C TRP A 94 -6.52 15.70 -5.60
N ARG A 95 -5.76 16.41 -6.45
CA ARG A 95 -4.54 15.86 -7.05
C ARG A 95 -3.53 15.44 -5.99
N TRP A 96 -3.23 16.32 -5.04
CA TRP A 96 -2.26 16.06 -3.99
C TRP A 96 -2.75 14.96 -3.04
N ILE A 97 -4.05 15.00 -2.68
CA ILE A 97 -4.69 13.97 -1.84
C ILE A 97 -4.55 12.59 -2.50
N TYR A 98 -4.82 12.49 -3.80
CA TYR A 98 -4.65 11.24 -4.54
C TYR A 98 -3.20 10.76 -4.57
N VAL A 99 -2.24 11.65 -4.90
CA VAL A 99 -0.82 11.27 -5.01
C VAL A 99 -0.26 10.82 -3.66
N VAL A 100 -0.45 11.64 -2.62
CA VAL A 100 0.02 11.32 -1.26
C VAL A 100 -0.70 10.08 -0.75
N GLY A 101 -2.02 10.00 -0.92
CA GLY A 101 -2.80 8.85 -0.45
C GLY A 101 -2.38 7.55 -1.13
N SER A 102 -2.15 7.57 -2.44
CA SER A 102 -1.66 6.40 -3.18
C SER A 102 -0.26 5.99 -2.71
N ALA A 103 0.63 6.97 -2.50
CA ALA A 103 1.99 6.72 -2.03
C ALA A 103 2.01 6.12 -0.61
N VAL A 104 1.20 6.66 0.30
CA VAL A 104 1.12 6.17 1.68
C VAL A 104 0.44 4.79 1.74
N ALA A 105 -0.61 4.55 0.95
CA ALA A 105 -1.23 3.23 0.86
C ALA A 105 -0.24 2.17 0.34
N LEU A 106 0.58 2.52 -0.66
CA LEU A 106 1.64 1.63 -1.14
C LEU A 106 2.74 1.42 -0.08
N TYR A 107 3.16 2.47 0.61
CA TYR A 107 4.11 2.38 1.73
C TYR A 107 3.61 1.43 2.82
N PHE A 108 2.33 1.52 3.21
CA PHE A 108 1.76 0.62 4.22
C PHE A 108 1.76 -0.84 3.78
N ASN A 109 1.46 -1.13 2.51
CA ASN A 109 1.57 -2.49 1.99
C ASN A 109 3.02 -3.02 2.06
N VAL A 110 4.00 -2.19 1.69
CA VAL A 110 5.43 -2.56 1.76
C VAL A 110 5.89 -2.71 3.22
N LEU A 111 5.43 -1.85 4.13
CA LEU A 111 5.75 -1.93 5.55
C LEU A 111 5.25 -3.25 6.14
N VAL A 112 3.98 -3.59 5.88
CA VAL A 112 3.40 -4.86 6.33
C VAL A 112 4.12 -6.05 5.70
N LEU A 113 4.52 -5.96 4.43
CA LEU A 113 5.34 -6.99 3.78
C LEU A 113 6.68 -7.18 4.51
N ILE A 114 7.39 -6.11 4.87
CA ILE A 114 8.65 -6.18 5.62
C ILE A 114 8.42 -6.88 6.96
N VAL A 115 7.42 -6.44 7.73
CA VAL A 115 7.06 -7.05 9.01
C VAL A 115 6.78 -8.55 8.86
N GLN A 116 5.95 -8.93 7.89
CA GLN A 116 5.61 -10.33 7.66
C GLN A 116 6.80 -11.16 7.16
N ALA A 117 7.66 -10.59 6.31
CA ALA A 117 8.85 -11.27 5.82
C ALA A 117 9.80 -11.62 6.97
N PHE A 118 10.07 -10.68 7.88
CA PHE A 118 10.89 -10.94 9.07
C PHE A 118 10.24 -11.93 10.06
N GLN A 119 8.91 -12.04 10.10
CA GLN A 119 8.24 -13.02 10.98
C GLN A 119 8.17 -14.42 10.39
N LYS A 120 8.04 -14.54 9.06
CA LYS A 120 7.65 -15.79 8.39
C LYS A 120 8.77 -16.42 7.56
N VAL A 121 9.75 -15.63 7.08
CA VAL A 121 10.89 -16.16 6.32
C VAL A 121 12.01 -16.56 7.29
N PRO A 122 12.41 -17.84 7.36
CA PRO A 122 13.38 -18.31 8.35
C PRO A 122 14.69 -17.52 8.36
N ALA A 123 15.25 -17.23 7.18
CA ALA A 123 16.51 -16.49 7.04
C ALA A 123 16.42 -15.02 7.50
N LEU A 124 15.25 -14.38 7.43
CA LEU A 124 15.06 -13.02 7.94
C LEU A 124 14.73 -13.03 9.42
N LYS A 125 13.98 -14.04 9.88
CA LYS A 125 13.63 -14.21 11.29
C LYS A 125 14.86 -14.42 12.16
N THR A 126 15.90 -15.11 11.67
CA THR A 126 17.16 -15.26 12.40
C THR A 126 17.91 -13.93 12.57
N LEU A 127 17.74 -12.98 11.64
CA LEU A 127 18.36 -11.65 11.69
C LEU A 127 17.63 -10.68 12.63
N ALA A 128 16.32 -10.86 12.84
CA ALA A 128 15.55 -10.07 13.79
C ALA A 128 14.44 -10.88 14.49
N PRO A 129 14.78 -11.80 15.41
CA PRO A 129 13.81 -12.70 16.04
C PRO A 129 12.73 -11.97 16.86
N THR A 130 13.08 -10.84 17.48
CA THR A 130 12.18 -10.06 18.33
C THR A 130 11.62 -8.80 17.66
N GLN A 131 12.01 -8.54 16.41
CA GLN A 131 11.66 -7.33 15.67
C GLN A 131 12.13 -6.03 16.36
N LYS A 132 13.23 -6.11 17.11
CA LYS A 132 13.89 -4.95 17.74
C LYS A 132 15.33 -4.81 17.26
N GLU A 133 15.83 -5.80 16.54
CA GLU A 133 17.19 -5.89 16.08
C GLU A 133 17.45 -4.90 14.94
N PRO A 134 18.69 -4.40 14.81
CA PRO A 134 19.04 -3.39 13.80
C PRO A 134 18.60 -3.71 12.36
N PRO A 135 18.70 -4.96 11.85
CA PRO A 135 18.29 -5.26 10.47
C PRO A 135 16.82 -4.93 10.18
N PHE A 136 15.93 -5.18 11.14
CA PHE A 136 14.49 -4.90 10.99
C PHE A 136 14.20 -3.39 11.05
N VAL A 137 14.86 -2.67 11.94
CA VAL A 137 14.71 -1.21 12.05
C VAL A 137 15.26 -0.52 10.79
N VAL A 138 16.44 -0.94 10.31
CA VAL A 138 17.05 -0.40 9.09
C VAL A 138 16.15 -0.63 7.88
N ALA A 139 15.58 -1.83 7.72
CA ALA A 139 14.66 -2.12 6.60
C ALA A 139 13.45 -1.16 6.58
N GLN A 140 12.86 -0.88 7.74
CA GLN A 140 11.74 0.05 7.86
C GLN A 140 12.15 1.50 7.61
N LEU A 141 13.28 1.94 8.16
CA LEU A 141 13.79 3.30 7.95
C LEU A 141 14.14 3.55 6.49
N VAL A 142 14.77 2.60 5.82
CA VAL A 142 15.06 2.67 4.38
C VAL A 142 13.75 2.77 3.59
N ALA A 143 12.76 1.92 3.88
CA ALA A 143 11.46 1.99 3.23
C ALA A 143 10.80 3.37 3.43
N LEU A 144 10.80 3.89 4.66
CA LEU A 144 10.25 5.21 4.98
C LEU A 144 10.94 6.32 4.19
N LEU A 145 12.28 6.35 4.18
CA LEU A 145 13.05 7.38 3.46
C LEU A 145 12.81 7.33 1.96
N VAL A 146 12.78 6.13 1.37
CA VAL A 146 12.46 5.94 -0.05
C VAL A 146 11.07 6.46 -0.34
N PHE A 147 10.05 6.02 0.40
CA PHE A 147 8.67 6.45 0.15
C PHE A 147 8.44 7.93 0.40
N ALA A 148 9.05 8.52 1.42
CA ALA A 148 8.99 9.97 1.66
C ALA A 148 9.55 10.73 0.45
N THR A 149 10.74 10.33 -0.02
CA THR A 149 11.41 10.93 -1.18
C THR A 149 10.57 10.79 -2.46
N LEU A 150 10.08 9.58 -2.75
CA LEU A 150 9.24 9.32 -3.91
C LEU A 150 7.92 10.10 -3.84
N THR A 151 7.32 10.25 -2.65
CA THR A 151 6.09 11.02 -2.47
C THR A 151 6.32 12.49 -2.76
N VAL A 152 7.40 13.09 -2.25
CA VAL A 152 7.76 14.49 -2.54
C VAL A 152 7.98 14.71 -4.03
N PHE A 153 8.73 13.82 -4.69
CA PHE A 153 8.92 13.96 -6.14
C PHE A 153 7.65 13.73 -6.95
N ALA A 154 6.85 12.72 -6.61
CA ALA A 154 5.60 12.40 -7.30
C ALA A 154 4.60 13.56 -7.17
N THR A 155 4.49 14.14 -5.97
CA THR A 155 3.60 15.28 -5.73
C THR A 155 4.00 16.48 -6.57
N VAL A 156 5.30 16.83 -6.62
CA VAL A 156 5.82 17.94 -7.42
C VAL A 156 5.71 17.67 -8.92
N ARG A 157 5.97 16.45 -9.39
CA ARG A 157 6.03 16.14 -10.83
C ARG A 157 4.68 15.84 -11.45
N PHE A 158 3.75 15.26 -10.69
CA PHE A 158 2.48 14.80 -11.24
C PHE A 158 1.53 15.96 -11.52
N HIS A 159 1.51 16.42 -12.77
CA HIS A 159 0.52 17.37 -13.26
C HIS A 159 -0.29 16.66 -14.35
N PRO A 160 -1.48 16.11 -14.04
CA PRO A 160 -2.30 15.50 -15.06
C PRO A 160 -2.64 16.57 -16.09
N GLU A 161 -2.34 16.31 -17.36
CA GLU A 161 -2.75 17.18 -18.46
C GLU A 161 -4.23 17.52 -18.27
N ARG A 162 -4.54 18.83 -18.25
CA ARG A 162 -5.93 19.25 -18.37
C ARG A 162 -6.43 18.58 -19.63
N VAL A 163 -7.46 17.75 -19.52
CA VAL A 163 -8.24 17.35 -20.70
C VAL A 163 -8.60 18.66 -21.38
N ARG A 164 -7.96 18.97 -22.51
CA ARG A 164 -8.42 20.02 -23.40
C ARG A 164 -9.79 19.56 -23.84
N THR A 165 -10.83 20.08 -23.20
CA THR A 165 -12.17 20.09 -23.79
C THR A 165 -12.03 20.81 -25.13
N ALA A 166 -12.10 20.02 -26.20
CA ALA A 166 -12.36 20.52 -27.55
C ALA A 166 -13.82 20.98 -27.63
#